data_AF-A0A955BJ40-F1
#
_entry.id   AF-A0A955BJ40-F1
#
_cell.length_a   1.000
_cell.length_b   1.000
_cell.length_c   1.000
_cell.angle_alpha   90.00
_cell.angle_beta   90.00
_cell.angle_gamma   90.00
#
_symmetry.space_group_name_H-M   'P 1'
#
loop_
_entity.id
_entity.type
_entity.pdbx_description
1 polymer ?
#
loop_
_entity_poly.entity_id
_entity_poly.type
_entity_poly.pdbx_seq_one_letter_code
_entity_poly.pdbx_strand_id
1 'polypeptide(L)' 'GGASYQVPMQVNRVRQQSLAFRWILMAIREKKGRSTYLKLADELIAAFNREGTAVTRRENVHRMADANKAFAHFAW' A
#
# COMPACT_ATOMS: atom_id res chain seq x y z
N GLY A 1 -26.88 6.79 16.39
CA GLY A 1 -26.40 6.30 15.08
C GLY A 1 -25.07 6.95 14.78
N GLY A 2 -23.96 6.22 14.96
CA GLY A 2 -22.60 6.75 14.83
C GLY A 2 -21.72 5.72 14.14
N ALA A 3 -21.79 5.68 12.81
CA ALA A 3 -20.90 4.86 12.00
C ALA A 3 -19.64 5.69 11.65
N SER A 4 -18.47 5.08 11.80
CA SER A 4 -17.20 5.68 11.37
C SER A 4 -17.01 5.46 9.87
N TYR A 5 -16.90 6.53 9.08
CA TYR A 5 -16.68 6.47 7.64
C TYR A 5 -15.20 6.65 7.30
N GLN A 6 -14.71 5.87 6.34
CA GLN A 6 -13.39 6.07 5.77
C GLN A 6 -13.46 7.12 4.67
N VAL A 7 -12.76 8.23 4.85
CA VAL A 7 -12.73 9.33 3.87
C VAL A 7 -11.44 9.22 3.04
N PRO A 8 -11.53 8.97 1.72
CA PRO A 8 -10.35 8.93 0.87
C PRO A 8 -9.79 10.34 0.65
N MET A 9 -8.46 10.46 0.65
CA MET A 9 -7.77 11.74 0.41
C MET A 9 -6.63 11.55 -0.59
N GLN A 10 -6.34 12.61 -1.35
CA GLN A 10 -5.20 12.60 -2.27
C GLN A 10 -3.89 12.59 -1.49
N VAL A 11 -2.99 11.69 -1.89
CA VAL A 11 -1.68 11.55 -1.27
C VAL A 11 -0.66 12.35 -2.06
N ASN A 12 0.08 13.25 -1.39
CA ASN A 12 1.15 14.03 -2.01
C ASN A 12 2.35 13.15 -2.43
N ARG A 13 3.20 13.64 -3.34
CA ARG A 13 4.33 12.86 -3.92
C ARG A 13 5.30 12.32 -2.86
N VAL A 14 5.65 13.13 -1.85
CA VAL A 14 6.58 12.71 -0.79
C VAL A 14 6.00 11.54 0.01
N ARG A 15 4.72 11.64 0.39
CA ARG A 15 4.03 10.58 1.13
C ARG A 15 3.82 9.33 0.26
N GLN A 16 3.62 9.47 -1.05
CA GLN A 16 3.56 8.31 -1.96
C GLN A 16 4.87 7.51 -1.92
N GLN A 17 6.02 8.19 -2.01
CA GLN A 17 7.34 7.53 -1.91
C GLN A 17 7.53 6.86 -0.54
N SER A 18 7.23 7.56 0.56
CA SER A 18 7.33 6.99 1.90
C SER A 18 6.46 5.75 2.08
N LEU A 19 5.23 5.75 1.54
CA LEU A 19 4.33 4.60 1.58
C LEU A 19 4.86 3.43 0.75
N ALA A 20 5.40 3.69 -0.43
CA ALA A 20 5.99 2.65 -1.28
C ALA A 20 7.14 1.92 -0.55
N PHE A 21 8.10 2.66 0.02
CA PHE A 21 9.18 2.07 0.79
C PHE A 21 8.67 1.31 2.03
N ARG A 22 7.69 1.88 2.74
CA ARG A 22 7.10 1.23 3.92
C ARG A 22 6.45 -0.11 3.56
N TRP A 23 5.71 -0.19 2.45
CA TRP A 23 5.06 -1.43 2.04
C TRP A 23 6.06 -2.50 1.61
N ILE A 24 7.13 -2.13 0.89
CA ILE A 24 8.22 -3.05 0.55
C ILE A 24 8.88 -3.60 1.82
N LEU A 25 9.20 -2.73 2.78
CA LEU A 25 9.80 -3.15 4.05
C LEU A 25 8.89 -4.09 4.85
N MET A 26 7.58 -3.83 4.87
CA MET A 26 6.62 -4.72 5.53
C MET A 26 6.57 -6.09 4.85
N ALA A 27 6.53 -6.14 3.51
CA ALA A 27 6.54 -7.40 2.76
C ALA A 27 7.78 -8.27 3.08
N ILE A 28 8.95 -7.63 3.20
CA ILE A 28 10.21 -8.33 3.54
C ILE A 28 10.21 -8.86 4.98
N ARG A 29 9.60 -8.12 5.91
CA ARG A 29 9.50 -8.50 7.32
C ARG A 29 8.51 -9.64 7.55
N GLU A 30 7.42 -9.67 6.80
CA GLU A 30 6.40 -10.74 6.88
C GLU A 30 6.92 -12.08 6.31
N LYS A 31 7.79 -12.06 5.29
CA LYS A 31 8.40 -13.27 4.71
C LYS A 31 9.43 -13.92 5.65
N LYS A 32 9.23 -15.21 5.98
CA LYS A 32 10.14 -16.04 6.80
C LYS A 32 11.04 -16.93 5.92
N GLY A 33 12.16 -17.42 6.46
CA GLY A 33 12.93 -18.53 5.87
C GLY A 33 14.07 -18.18 4.90
N ARG A 34 14.32 -16.90 4.59
CA ARG A 34 15.47 -16.45 3.77
C ARG A 34 16.12 -15.21 4.36
N SER A 35 17.37 -14.95 3.98
CA SER A 35 18.08 -13.72 4.34
C SER A 35 17.37 -12.49 3.77
N THR A 36 17.47 -11.35 4.49
CA THR A 36 16.75 -10.11 4.17
C THR A 36 17.08 -9.58 2.78
N TYR A 37 18.34 -9.68 2.33
CA TYR A 37 18.74 -9.18 1.01
C TYR A 37 18.10 -9.98 -0.14
N LEU A 38 17.96 -11.30 -0.01
CA LEU A 38 17.26 -12.14 -0.98
C LEU A 38 15.79 -11.78 -1.05
N LYS A 39 15.14 -11.64 0.11
CA LYS A 39 13.72 -11.26 0.20
C LYS A 39 13.46 -9.88 -0.42
N LEU A 40 14.39 -8.94 -0.25
CA LEU A 40 14.33 -7.62 -0.87
C LEU A 40 14.43 -7.70 -2.39
N ALA A 41 15.43 -8.44 -2.91
CA ALA A 41 15.59 -8.62 -4.35
C ALA A 41 14.35 -9.28 -4.98
N ASP A 42 13.85 -10.36 -4.37
CA ASP A 42 12.64 -11.06 -4.82
C ASP A 42 11.42 -10.11 -4.85
N GLU A 43 11.23 -9.30 -3.81
CA GLU A 43 10.11 -8.35 -3.73
C GLU A 43 10.24 -7.20 -4.75
N LEU A 44 11.46 -6.70 -4.99
CA LEU A 44 11.68 -5.65 -6.00
C LEU A 44 11.38 -6.15 -7.43
N ILE A 45 11.82 -7.36 -7.76
CA ILE A 45 11.53 -7.98 -9.06
C ILE A 45 10.02 -8.24 -9.20
N ALA A 46 9.37 -8.78 -8.17
CA ALA A 46 7.92 -8.97 -8.17
C ALA A 46 7.18 -7.62 -8.36
N ALA A 47 7.59 -6.59 -7.62
CA ALA A 47 6.98 -5.26 -7.73
C ALA A 47 7.15 -4.63 -9.12
N PHE A 48 8.30 -4.86 -9.77
CA PHE A 48 8.53 -4.45 -11.16
C PHE A 48 7.55 -5.13 -12.13
N ASN A 49 7.27 -6.43 -11.91
CA ASN A 49 6.26 -7.19 -12.65
C ASN A 49 4.81 -6.88 -12.23
N ARG A 50 4.59 -5.88 -11.36
CA ARG A 50 3.28 -5.52 -10.77
C ARG A 50 2.65 -6.61 -9.91
N GLU A 51 3.50 -7.45 -9.31
CA GLU A 51 3.12 -8.53 -8.42
C GLU A 51 3.71 -8.32 -7.02
N GLY A 52 3.45 -9.26 -6.11
CA GLY A 52 4.00 -9.25 -4.76
C GLY A 52 3.10 -8.58 -3.72
N THR A 53 3.53 -8.67 -2.46
CA THR A 53 2.72 -8.24 -1.31
C THR A 53 2.62 -6.72 -1.26
N ALA A 54 3.70 -6.01 -1.59
CA ALA A 54 3.71 -4.54 -1.59
C ALA A 54 2.74 -3.96 -2.64
N VAL A 55 2.70 -4.52 -3.85
CA VAL A 55 1.79 -4.08 -4.92
C VAL A 55 0.35 -4.44 -4.58
N THR A 56 0.10 -5.66 -4.09
CA THR A 56 -1.24 -6.07 -3.63
C THR A 56 -1.78 -5.11 -2.57
N ARG A 57 -0.96 -4.68 -1.62
CA ARG A 57 -1.36 -3.70 -0.60
C ARG A 57 -1.72 -2.34 -1.23
N ARG A 58 -0.94 -1.86 -2.20
CA ARG A 58 -1.26 -0.64 -2.96
C ARG A 58 -2.61 -0.75 -3.65
N GLU A 59 -2.83 -1.83 -4.39
CA GLU A 59 -4.08 -2.12 -5.12
C GLU A 59 -5.30 -2.12 -4.17
N ASN A 60 -5.17 -2.78 -3.02
CA ASN A 60 -6.23 -2.83 -2.01
C ASN A 60 -6.56 -1.44 -1.45
N VAL A 61 -5.55 -0.59 -1.24
CA VAL A 61 -5.76 0.78 -0.77
C VAL A 61 -6.47 1.62 -1.82
N HIS A 62 -6.11 1.49 -3.11
CA HIS A 62 -6.83 2.18 -4.19
C HIS A 62 -8.28 1.70 -4.30
N ARG A 63 -8.51 0.37 -4.30
CA ARG A 63 -9.86 -0.20 -4.34
C ARG A 63 -10.73 0.27 -3.16
N MET A 64 -10.15 0.35 -1.96
CA MET A 64 -10.83 0.86 -0.77
C MET A 64 -11.15 2.36 -0.90
N ALA A 65 -10.24 3.14 -1.48
CA ALA A 65 -10.50 4.55 -1.75
C ALA A 65 -11.61 4.74 -2.78
N ASP A 66 -11.64 3.94 -3.84
CA ASP A 66 -12.67 3.97 -4.88
C ASP A 66 -14.04 3.57 -4.33
N ALA A 67 -14.10 2.54 -3.48
CA ALA A 67 -15.34 2.11 -2.82
C ALA A 67 -15.93 3.20 -1.91
N ASN A 68 -15.07 4.04 -1.31
CA ASN A 68 -15.46 5.14 -0.42
C ASN A 68 -15.45 6.50 -1.11
N LYS A 69 -15.37 6.56 -2.44
CA LYS A 69 -15.29 7.81 -3.21
C LYS A 69 -16.46 8.76 -2.94
N ALA A 70 -17.63 8.21 -2.61
CA ALA A 70 -18.80 8.98 -2.22
C ALA A 70 -18.53 9.88 -1.00
N PHE A 71 -17.64 9.50 -0.08
CA PHE A 71 -17.33 10.25 1.14
C PHE A 71 -16.20 11.27 0.97
N ALA A 72 -15.61 11.39 -0.23
CA ALA A 72 -14.48 12.30 -0.48
C ALA A 72 -14.82 13.79 -0.19
N HIS A 73 -16.09 14.17 -0.25
CA HIS A 73 -16.55 15.52 0.06
C HIS A 73 -16.41 15.90 1.55
N PHE A 74 -16.18 14.94 2.44
CA PHE A 74 -15.88 15.21 3.86
C PHE A 74 -14.41 15.54 4.13
N ALA A 75 -13.53 15.42 3.13
CA ALA A 75 -12.13 15.82 3.22
C ALA A 75 -11.98 17.32 2.92
N TRP A 76 -12.45 18.18 3.82
CA TRP A 76 -12.16 19.60 3.86
C TRP A 76 -11.17 19.89 4.99
#